data_AF-A0A8X6YQT1-F1
#
_entry.id   AF-A0A8X6YQT1-F1
#
_cell.length_a   1.000
_cell.length_b   1.000
_cell.length_c   1.000
_cell.angle_alpha   90.00
_cell.angle_beta   90.00
_cell.angle_gamma   90.00
#
_symmetry.space_group_name_H-M   'P 1'
#
loop_
_entity.id
_entity.type
_entity.pdbx_description
1 polymer ?
#
loop_
_entity_poly.entity_id
_entity_poly.type
_entity_poly.pdbx_seq_one_letter_code
_entity_poly.pdbx_strand_id
1 'polypeptide(L)'
;MPSSRRCCVLNPDCFCYICDEYVFKKYRKPIPDFVKTAYHYFKIKLRNQDKPWVPHIAFQKCVVCLRLWSSGKRDAVMFETPTIWREPQNHHDDCYFCVVKINGINPGN
;
A
#
# COMPACT_ATOMS: atom_id res chain seq x y z
N MET A 1 15.27 -1.55 29.71
CA MET A 1 15.18 -0.27 28.97
C MET A 1 14.15 -0.46 27.85
N PRO A 2 13.06 0.34 27.80
CA PRO A 2 12.09 0.18 26.74
C PRO A 2 12.68 0.70 25.42
N SER A 3 12.68 -0.18 24.42
CA SER A 3 13.22 0.01 23.07
C SER A 3 12.78 1.33 22.43
N SER A 4 13.76 2.13 22.01
CA SER A 4 13.62 3.48 21.43
C SER A 4 13.03 3.53 20.00
N ARG A 5 12.16 2.61 19.62
CA ARG A 5 11.48 2.66 18.30
C ARG A 5 9.97 2.63 18.47
N ARG A 6 9.37 3.80 18.73
CA ARG A 6 7.92 4.00 18.61
C ARG A 6 7.47 4.32 17.16
N CYS A 7 8.41 4.32 16.22
CA CYS A 7 8.18 4.71 14.83
C CYS A 7 8.75 3.65 13.90
N CYS A 8 8.12 3.50 12.73
CA CYS A 8 8.57 2.62 11.67
C CYS A 8 9.95 3.03 11.12
N VAL A 9 10.76 2.05 10.70
CA VAL A 9 12.06 2.32 10.05
C VAL A 9 11.85 2.97 8.69
N LEU A 10 10.91 2.45 7.90
CA LEU A 10 10.48 3.03 6.65
C LEU A 10 9.15 3.76 6.84
N ASN A 11 9.00 4.89 6.14
CA ASN A 11 7.73 5.59 6.12
C ASN A 11 6.67 4.73 5.38
N PRO A 12 5.49 4.45 5.97
CA PRO A 12 4.40 3.74 5.30
C PRO A 12 4.00 4.32 3.94
N ASP A 13 4.08 5.64 3.76
CA ASP A 13 3.79 6.34 2.50
C ASP A 13 4.90 6.18 1.45
N CYS A 14 5.88 5.33 1.71
CA CYS A 14 6.74 4.79 0.67
C CYS A 14 6.16 3.56 -0.02
N PHE A 15 5.06 2.98 0.47
CA PHE A 15 4.48 1.75 -0.04
C PHE A 15 3.08 1.98 -0.60
N CYS A 16 2.68 1.17 -1.56
CA CYS A 16 1.35 1.21 -2.15
C CYS A 16 0.34 0.56 -1.19
N TYR A 17 -0.75 1.24 -0.85
CA TYR A 17 -1.83 0.62 -0.07
C TYR A 17 -2.47 -0.58 -0.77
N ILE A 18 -2.49 -0.58 -2.12
CA ILE A 18 -3.20 -1.58 -2.92
C ILE A 18 -2.41 -2.88 -3.08
N CYS A 19 -1.10 -2.79 -3.27
CA CYS A 19 -0.26 -3.92 -3.66
C CYS A 19 1.04 -4.02 -2.87
N ASP A 20 1.16 -3.31 -1.74
CA ASP A 20 2.29 -3.35 -0.80
C ASP A 20 3.72 -3.12 -1.35
N GLU A 21 3.84 -2.83 -2.64
CA GLU A 21 5.10 -2.53 -3.29
C GLU A 21 5.64 -1.14 -2.91
N TYR A 22 6.96 -1.02 -2.87
CA TYR A 22 7.63 0.28 -2.71
C TYR A 22 7.36 1.18 -3.93
N VAL A 23 7.05 2.44 -3.67
CA VAL A 23 6.66 3.43 -4.70
C VAL A 23 7.61 4.62 -4.67
N PHE A 24 8.24 4.88 -5.81
CA PHE A 24 9.01 6.11 -6.02
C PHE A 24 8.12 7.35 -5.93
N LYS A 25 8.65 8.43 -5.33
CA LYS A 25 7.91 9.69 -5.08
C LYS A 25 7.13 10.20 -6.30
N LYS A 26 7.71 10.12 -7.51
CA LYS A 26 7.08 10.55 -8.77
C LYS A 26 5.78 9.79 -9.13
N TYR A 27 5.60 8.57 -8.62
CA TYR A 27 4.45 7.73 -8.93
C TYR A 27 3.45 7.57 -7.77
N ARG A 28 3.70 8.24 -6.64
CA ARG A 28 2.78 8.22 -5.49
C ARG A 28 1.55 9.07 -5.83
N LYS A 29 0.37 8.54 -5.54
CA LYS A 29 -0.91 9.24 -5.67
C LYS A 29 -1.69 9.11 -4.37
N PRO A 30 -2.47 10.13 -3.98
CA PRO A 30 -3.47 9.94 -2.92
C PRO A 30 -4.44 8.85 -3.36
N ILE A 31 -4.98 8.10 -2.40
CA ILE A 31 -5.94 7.03 -2.67
C ILE A 31 -7.28 7.65 -3.08
N PRO A 32 -7.73 7.52 -4.34
CA PRO A 32 -8.96 8.16 -4.79
C PRO A 32 -10.20 7.42 -4.29
N ASP A 33 -11.33 8.12 -4.14
CA ASP A 33 -12.55 7.53 -3.55
C ASP A 33 -13.09 6.31 -4.31
N PHE A 34 -12.96 6.25 -5.64
CA PHE A 34 -13.41 5.07 -6.39
C PHE A 34 -12.68 3.79 -5.97
N VAL A 35 -11.48 3.88 -5.38
CA VAL A 35 -10.74 2.72 -4.86
C VAL A 35 -11.52 2.07 -3.71
N LYS A 36 -12.20 2.87 -2.88
CA LYS A 36 -13.09 2.36 -1.82
C LYS A 36 -14.21 1.52 -2.43
N THR A 37 -14.82 2.00 -3.51
CA THR A 37 -15.86 1.27 -4.24
C THR A 37 -15.31 0.00 -4.90
N ALA A 38 -14.14 0.09 -5.52
CA ALA A 38 -13.50 -1.05 -6.18
C ALA A 38 -13.19 -2.18 -5.18
N TYR A 39 -12.81 -1.85 -3.94
CA TYR A 39 -12.54 -2.82 -2.88
C TYR A 39 -13.77 -3.66 -2.50
N HIS A 40 -14.99 -3.13 -2.65
CA HIS A 40 -16.22 -3.90 -2.41
C HIS A 40 -16.35 -5.13 -3.33
N TYR A 41 -15.85 -5.07 -4.56
CA TYR A 41 -15.87 -6.23 -5.47
C TYR A 41 -14.98 -7.37 -4.98
N PHE A 42 -13.90 -7.07 -4.25
CA PHE A 42 -13.03 -8.05 -3.62
C PHE A 42 -13.57 -8.54 -2.27
N LYS A 43 -14.75 -8.07 -1.84
CA LYS A 43 -15.32 -8.31 -0.49
C LYS A 43 -14.39 -7.84 0.64
N ILE A 44 -13.51 -6.88 0.35
CA ILE A 44 -12.60 -6.27 1.33
C ILE A 44 -13.08 -4.84 1.59
N LYS A 45 -12.99 -4.39 2.84
CA LYS A 45 -13.24 -2.98 3.17
C LYS A 45 -11.91 -2.25 3.22
N LEU A 46 -11.83 -1.10 2.56
CA LEU A 46 -10.73 -0.16 2.75
C LEU A 46 -10.86 0.45 4.15
N ARG A 47 -9.94 0.11 5.06
CA ARG A 47 -9.98 0.48 6.48
C ARG A 47 -8.67 1.13 6.92
N ASN A 48 -8.72 1.75 8.10
CA ASN A 48 -7.56 2.24 8.85
C ASN A 48 -6.79 3.39 8.19
N GLN A 49 -7.39 4.08 7.21
CA GLN A 49 -6.79 5.25 6.57
C GLN A 49 -6.62 6.47 7.50
N ASP A 50 -7.12 6.38 8.73
CA ASP A 50 -6.87 7.31 9.83
C ASP A 50 -5.66 6.91 10.68
N LYS A 51 -5.04 5.75 10.43
CA LYS A 51 -4.00 5.17 11.27
C LYS A 51 -2.61 5.40 10.68
N PRO A 52 -1.61 5.73 11.52
CA PRO A 52 -0.25 6.00 11.05
C PRO A 52 0.50 4.74 10.58
N TRP A 53 -0.01 3.55 10.86
CA TRP A 53 0.60 2.26 10.51
C TRP A 53 0.07 1.66 9.20
N VAL A 54 -0.67 2.42 8.38
CA VAL A 54 -0.99 2.02 7.01
C VAL A 54 -0.48 3.05 6.01
N PRO A 55 -0.28 2.67 4.73
CA PRO A 55 -0.01 3.66 3.69
C PRO A 55 -1.24 4.50 3.36
N HIS A 56 -1.03 5.79 3.12
CA HIS A 56 -2.06 6.74 2.69
C HIS A 56 -1.95 7.05 1.18
N ILE A 57 -1.01 6.39 0.52
CA ILE A 57 -0.76 6.56 -0.91
C ILE A 57 -0.96 5.24 -1.65
N ALA A 58 -1.25 5.36 -2.94
CA ALA A 58 -1.26 4.25 -3.88
C ALA A 58 -0.28 4.52 -5.02
N PHE A 59 0.23 3.44 -5.61
CA PHE A 59 0.99 3.49 -6.83
C PHE A 59 0.08 3.89 -8.00
N GLN A 60 0.50 4.88 -8.79
CA GLN A 60 -0.24 5.35 -9.96
C GLN A 60 -0.67 4.20 -10.89
N LYS A 61 0.21 3.21 -11.11
CA LYS A 61 -0.09 2.04 -11.96
C LYS A 61 -1.29 1.25 -11.42
N CYS A 62 -1.34 1.01 -10.12
CA CYS A 62 -2.45 0.30 -9.47
C CYS A 62 -3.75 1.08 -9.59
N VAL A 63 -3.71 2.40 -9.37
CA VAL A 63 -4.90 3.27 -9.51
C VAL A 63 -5.45 3.23 -10.94
N VAL A 64 -4.59 3.37 -11.95
CA VAL A 64 -5.01 3.34 -13.36
C VAL A 64 -5.58 1.98 -13.74
N CYS A 65 -4.89 0.89 -13.37
CA CYS A 65 -5.35 -0.45 -13.73
C CYS A 65 -6.65 -0.82 -13.04
N LEU A 66 -6.81 -0.45 -11.76
CA LEU A 66 -8.03 -0.70 -11.01
C LEU A 66 -9.22 0.08 -11.61
N ARG A 67 -8.99 1.32 -12.07
CA ARG A 67 -10.02 2.12 -12.75
C ARG A 67 -10.45 1.52 -14.09
N LEU A 68 -9.50 1.04 -14.89
CA LEU A 68 -9.81 0.39 -16.17
C LEU A 68 -10.58 -0.91 -15.95
N TRP A 69 -10.16 -1.72 -14.99
CA TRP A 69 -10.86 -2.93 -14.61
C TRP A 69 -12.27 -2.65 -14.07
N SER A 70 -12.42 -1.71 -13.14
CA SER A 70 -13.73 -1.37 -12.56
C SER A 70 -14.69 -0.72 -13.56
N SER A 71 -14.20 -0.28 -14.72
CA SER A 71 -15.02 0.26 -15.81
C SER A 71 -15.24 -0.74 -16.96
N GLY A 72 -14.81 -2.00 -16.80
CA GLY A 72 -14.94 -3.04 -17.82
C GLY A 72 -14.04 -2.85 -19.04
N LYS A 73 -13.07 -1.93 -18.98
CA LYS A 73 -12.12 -1.68 -20.08
C LYS A 73 -10.89 -2.60 -20.04
N ARG A 74 -10.84 -3.50 -19.05
CA ARG A 74 -9.77 -4.48 -18.86
C ARG A 74 -10.30 -5.68 -18.09
N ASP A 75 -10.04 -6.88 -18.59
CA ASP A 75 -10.57 -8.12 -18.01
C ASP A 75 -9.86 -8.54 -16.72
N ALA A 76 -8.56 -8.25 -16.62
CA ALA A 76 -7.73 -8.64 -15.49
C ALA A 76 -7.21 -7.45 -14.69
N VAL A 77 -7.34 -7.53 -13.37
CA VAL A 77 -6.62 -6.68 -12.42
C VAL A 77 -5.17 -7.17 -12.29
N MET A 78 -4.23 -6.28 -11.94
CA MET A 78 -2.81 -6.63 -11.81
C MET A 78 -2.48 -7.49 -10.57
N PHE A 79 -3.47 -7.78 -9.71
CA PHE A 79 -3.31 -8.49 -8.45
C PHE A 79 -4.59 -9.30 -8.16
N GLU A 80 -4.46 -10.52 -7.64
CA GLU A 80 -5.63 -11.36 -7.31
C GLU A 80 -6.41 -10.81 -6.12
N THR A 81 -5.73 -10.24 -5.13
CA THR A 81 -6.34 -9.67 -3.92
C THR A 81 -5.52 -8.46 -3.44
N PRO A 82 -6.14 -7.29 -3.17
CA PRO A 82 -5.43 -6.16 -2.58
C PRO A 82 -4.82 -6.49 -1.22
N THR A 83 -3.74 -5.78 -0.85
CA THR A 83 -3.09 -5.96 0.46
C THR A 83 -4.06 -5.68 1.62
N ILE A 84 -4.05 -6.56 2.62
CA ILE A 84 -4.78 -6.38 3.88
C ILE A 84 -3.82 -5.86 4.95
N TRP A 85 -4.02 -4.62 5.39
CA TRP A 85 -3.20 -3.99 6.42
C TRP A 85 -3.73 -4.28 7.82
N ARG A 86 -2.85 -4.80 8.68
CA ARG A 86 -3.11 -5.08 10.10
C ARG A 86 -2.17 -4.25 10.97
N GLU A 87 -2.66 -3.88 12.15
CA GLU A 87 -1.84 -3.18 13.13
C GLU A 87 -0.71 -4.09 13.62
N PRO A 88 0.56 -3.63 13.55
CA PRO A 88 1.66 -4.44 14.05
C PRO A 88 1.67 -4.46 15.58
N GLN A 89 1.98 -5.62 16.16
CA GLN A 89 2.17 -5.81 17.59
C GLN A 89 3.46 -5.14 18.07
N ASN A 90 4.50 -5.08 17.24
CA ASN A 90 5.78 -4.46 17.57
C ASN A 90 6.59 -4.05 16.32
N HIS A 91 7.64 -3.26 16.51
CA HIS A 91 8.52 -2.74 15.45
C HIS A 91 9.79 -3.58 15.18
N HIS A 92 9.91 -4.76 15.79
CA HIS A 92 11.09 -5.62 15.72
C HIS A 92 10.95 -6.73 14.68
N ASP A 93 9.84 -7.46 14.71
CA ASP A 93 9.61 -8.63 13.87
C ASP A 93 8.24 -8.65 13.16
N ASP A 94 7.28 -7.81 13.58
CA ASP A 94 5.92 -7.82 13.03
C ASP A 94 5.60 -6.63 12.11
N CYS A 95 6.19 -5.46 12.36
CA CYS A 95 5.95 -4.28 11.53
C CYS A 95 6.56 -4.43 10.13
N TYR A 96 5.71 -4.58 9.10
CA TYR A 96 6.09 -4.66 7.68
C TYR A 96 7.13 -3.61 7.30
N PHE A 97 6.91 -2.34 7.66
CA PHE A 97 7.82 -1.24 7.33
C PHE A 97 9.15 -1.25 8.10
N CYS A 98 9.27 -2.06 9.16
CA CYS A 98 10.52 -2.26 9.89
C CYS A 98 11.31 -3.47 9.38
N VAL A 99 10.60 -4.52 8.94
CA VAL A 99 11.22 -5.80 8.57
C VAL A 99 11.56 -5.91 7.09
N VAL A 100 10.83 -5.19 6.23
CA VAL A 100 11.08 -5.19 4.78
C VAL A 100 12.45 -4.62 4.47
N LYS A 101 13.26 -5.40 3.75
CA LYS A 101 14.54 -4.96 3.20
C LYS A 101 14.34 -4.49 1.76
N ILE A 102 14.45 -3.19 1.54
CA ILE A 102 14.49 -2.63 0.19
C ILE A 102 15.90 -2.81 -0.35
N ASN A 103 16.13 -3.87 -1.13
CA ASN A 103 17.38 -4.05 -1.84
C ASN A 103 17.42 -3.07 -3.03
N GLY A 104 18.57 -2.39 -3.21
CA GLY A 104 18.79 -1.25 -4.10
C GLY A 104 17.92 -1.20 -5.36
N ILE A 105 16.80 -0.47 -5.27
CA ILE A 105 15.96 -0.17 -6.44
C ILE A 105 16.64 1.00 -7.15
N ASN A 106 17.41 0.71 -8.20
CA ASN A 106 17.98 1.75 -9.05
C ASN A 106 16.83 2.48 -9.77
N PRO A 107 16.67 3.81 -9.61
CA PRO A 107 15.79 4.61 -10.45
C PRO A 107 16.44 4.79 -11.83
N GLY A 108 16.57 3.70 -12.59
CA GLY A 108 17.27 3.69 -13.87
C GLY A 108 16.54 2.83 -14.89
N ASN A 109 15.45 3.37 -15.45
CA ASN A 109 15.20 3.47 -16.89
C ASN A 109 13.99 4.40 -17.13
#